data_AF-A0A968IUY7-F1
#
_entry.id   AF-A0A968IUY7-F1
#
_cell.length_a   1.000
_cell.length_b   1.000
_cell.length_c   1.000
_cell.angle_alpha   90.00
_cell.angle_beta   90.00
_cell.angle_gamma   90.00
#
_symmetry.space_group_name_H-M   'P 1'
#
loop_
_entity.id
_entity.type
_entity.pdbx_description
1 polymer ?
#
loop_
_entity_poly.entity_id
_entity_poly.type
_entity_poly.pdbx_seq_one_letter_code
_entity_poly.pdbx_strand_id
1 'polypeptide(L)'
;MAWDLGKGESAVISLALSIPDCRVIIDDRAARRCAQTQGIATLGTGAILILAKRRGLISAVSPRIQALRDAGLWLSEELVNLLKQQAGE
;
A
#
# COMPACT_ATOMS: atom_id res chain seq x y z
N MET A 1 -18.23 -3.19 16.16
CA MET A 1 -16.99 -2.40 16.33
C MET A 1 -17.06 -1.22 15.38
N ALA A 2 -16.96 0.01 15.87
CA ALA A 2 -16.80 1.18 15.02
C ALA A 2 -15.30 1.32 14.70
N TRP A 3 -14.95 1.32 13.43
CA TRP A 3 -13.59 1.63 12.98
C TRP A 3 -13.42 3.14 13.01
N ASP A 4 -12.35 3.65 13.60
CA ASP A 4 -12.02 5.08 13.58
C ASP A 4 -11.40 5.44 12.22
N LEU A 5 -12.26 5.49 11.20
CA LEU A 5 -11.86 5.76 9.81
C LEU A 5 -12.07 7.23 9.48
N GLY A 6 -11.05 7.83 8.88
CA GLY A 6 -11.20 9.13 8.23
C GLY A 6 -12.16 9.06 7.03
N LYS A 7 -12.80 10.18 6.71
CA LYS A 7 -13.79 10.29 5.62
C LYS A 7 -13.27 9.76 4.27
N GLY A 8 -12.00 10.01 3.95
CA GLY A 8 -11.37 9.52 2.72
C GLY A 8 -11.26 7.99 2.70
N GLU A 9 -10.79 7.38 3.78
CA GLU A 9 -10.68 5.92 3.90
C GLU A 9 -12.05 5.24 3.86
N SER A 10 -13.04 5.81 4.54
CA SER A 10 -14.41 5.31 4.47
C SER A 10 -14.97 5.35 3.05
N ALA A 11 -14.71 6.41 2.30
CA ALA A 11 -15.15 6.53 0.90
C ALA A 11 -14.46 5.50 0.00
N VAL A 12 -13.16 5.27 0.17
CA VAL A 12 -12.40 4.24 -0.57
C VAL A 12 -12.97 2.84 -0.31
N ILE A 13 -13.19 2.48 0.95
CA ILE A 13 -13.75 1.17 1.33
C ILE A 13 -15.18 1.02 0.81
N SER A 14 -16.01 2.06 0.96
CA SER A 14 -17.40 2.04 0.47
C SER A 14 -17.47 1.87 -1.04
N LEU A 15 -16.57 2.52 -1.79
CA LEU A 15 -16.50 2.36 -3.24
C LEU A 15 -16.03 0.95 -3.62
N ALA A 16 -15.02 0.42 -2.94
CA ALA A 16 -14.49 -0.91 -3.20
C ALA A 16 -15.53 -2.03 -3.01
N LEU A 17 -16.44 -1.89 -2.05
CA LEU A 17 -17.56 -2.83 -1.87
C LEU A 17 -18.48 -2.92 -3.10
N SER A 18 -18.54 -1.87 -3.92
CA SER A 18 -19.36 -1.85 -5.14
C SER A 18 -18.61 -2.34 -6.40
N ILE A 19 -17.30 -2.57 -6.32
CA ILE A 19 -16.46 -2.94 -7.46
C ILE A 19 -15.90 -4.35 -7.23
N PRO A 20 -16.36 -5.37 -7.97
CA PRO A 20 -15.82 -6.72 -7.87
C PRO A 20 -14.34 -6.76 -8.27
N ASP A 21 -13.59 -7.66 -7.65
CA ASP A 21 -12.17 -7.93 -7.92
C ASP A 21 -11.25 -6.70 -7.87
N CYS A 22 -11.62 -5.68 -7.08
CA CYS A 22 -10.78 -4.51 -6.90
C CYS A 22 -9.75 -4.70 -5.78
N ARG A 23 -8.70 -3.87 -5.84
CA ARG A 23 -7.71 -3.77 -4.77
C ARG A 23 -7.51 -2.30 -4.43
N VAL A 24 -7.62 -1.96 -3.15
CA VAL A 24 -7.50 -0.58 -2.69
C VAL A 24 -6.09 -0.28 -2.19
N ILE A 25 -5.63 0.95 -2.41
CA ILE A 25 -4.41 1.46 -1.80
C ILE A 25 -4.83 2.16 -0.52
N ILE A 26 -4.37 1.67 0.61
CA ILE A 26 -4.68 2.21 1.94
C ILE A 26 -3.39 2.23 2.74
N ASP A 27 -3.05 3.37 3.33
CA ASP A 27 -1.87 3.51 4.19
C ASP A 27 -2.22 3.62 5.69
N ASP A 28 -3.50 3.80 6.03
CA ASP A 28 -3.98 3.75 7.42
C ASP A 28 -4.19 2.30 7.94
N ARG A 29 -3.77 2.06 9.18
CA ARG A 29 -3.83 0.72 9.81
C ARG A 29 -5.24 0.31 10.20
N ALA A 30 -6.09 1.23 10.65
CA ALA A 30 -7.48 0.93 10.98
C ALA A 30 -8.29 0.63 9.71
N ALA A 31 -8.08 1.42 8.66
CA ALA A 31 -8.68 1.24 7.34
C ALA A 31 -8.26 -0.09 6.69
N ARG A 32 -6.97 -0.48 6.76
CA ARG A 32 -6.52 -1.79 6.27
C ARG A 32 -7.23 -2.95 6.97
N ARG A 33 -7.36 -2.88 8.29
CA ARG A 33 -8.06 -3.92 9.06
C ARG A 33 -9.55 -3.96 8.71
N CYS A 34 -10.19 -2.80 8.58
CA CYS A 34 -11.57 -2.71 8.13
C CYS A 34 -11.77 -3.37 6.75
N ALA A 35 -10.96 -2.99 5.76
CA ALA A 35 -11.00 -3.57 4.42
C ALA A 35 -10.82 -5.09 4.43
N GLN A 36 -9.87 -5.60 5.23
CA GLN A 36 -9.65 -7.04 5.40
C GLN A 36 -10.89 -7.76 5.97
N THR A 37 -11.56 -7.18 6.98
CA THR A 37 -12.80 -7.77 7.53
C THR A 37 -13.96 -7.79 6.52
N GLN A 38 -13.90 -6.94 5.51
CA GLN A 38 -14.87 -6.86 4.42
C GLN A 38 -14.45 -7.68 3.18
N GLY A 39 -13.36 -8.46 3.27
CA GLY A 39 -12.85 -9.25 2.14
C GLY A 39 -12.19 -8.44 1.03
N ILE A 40 -11.94 -7.14 1.25
CA ILE A 40 -11.31 -6.26 0.26
C ILE A 40 -9.79 -6.43 0.33
N ALA A 41 -9.19 -6.76 -0.82
CA ALA A 41 -7.74 -6.83 -0.94
C ALA A 41 -7.14 -5.42 -0.85
N THR A 42 -6.03 -5.28 -0.11
CA THR A 42 -5.33 -4.00 0.07
C THR A 42 -3.89 -4.04 -0.47
N LEU A 43 -3.37 -2.89 -0.86
CA LEU A 43 -1.95 -2.61 -1.09
C LEU A 43 -1.51 -1.41 -0.27
N GLY A 44 -0.25 -1.41 0.14
CA GLY A 44 0.44 -0.20 0.56
C GLY A 44 1.33 0.35 -0.54
N THR A 45 1.78 1.59 -0.36
CA THR A 45 2.66 2.30 -1.31
C THR A 45 3.92 1.50 -1.70
N GLY A 46 4.55 0.78 -0.76
CA GLY A 46 5.71 -0.07 -1.07
C GLY A 46 5.42 -1.19 -2.09
N ALA A 47 4.24 -1.80 -2.01
CA ALA A 47 3.85 -2.86 -2.95
C ALA A 47 3.66 -2.34 -4.38
N ILE A 48 3.31 -1.06 -4.55
CA ILE A 48 3.24 -0.40 -5.85
C ILE A 48 4.63 -0.33 -6.50
N LEU A 49 5.69 -0.08 -5.73
CA LEU A 49 7.06 -0.10 -6.25
C LEU A 49 7.47 -1.49 -6.73
N ILE A 50 7.14 -2.54 -5.98
CA ILE A 50 7.38 -3.92 -6.40
C ILE A 50 6.66 -4.22 -7.71
N LEU A 51 5.38 -3.83 -7.82
CA LEU A 51 4.59 -4.04 -9.03
C LEU A 51 5.17 -3.27 -10.22
N ALA A 52 5.60 -2.02 -10.02
CA ALA A 52 6.22 -1.21 -11.04
C ALA A 52 7.52 -1.84 -11.56
N LYS A 53 8.37 -2.37 -10.66
CA LYS A 53 9.60 -3.07 -11.05
C LYS A 53 9.28 -4.36 -11.83
N ARG A 54 8.35 -5.18 -11.34
CA ARG A 54 7.92 -6.42 -12.04
C ARG A 54 7.36 -6.16 -13.43
N ARG A 55 6.77 -4.98 -13.65
CA ARG A 55 6.27 -4.52 -14.95
C ARG A 55 7.32 -3.82 -15.81
N GLY A 56 8.57 -3.71 -15.35
CA GLY A 56 9.66 -3.04 -16.08
C GLY A 56 9.55 -1.52 -16.15
N LEU A 57 8.66 -0.90 -15.36
CA LEU A 57 8.47 0.56 -15.35
C LEU A 57 9.56 1.30 -14.59
N ILE A 58 10.22 0.61 -13.65
CA ILE A 58 11.38 1.08 -12.91
C ILE A 58 12.44 -0.02 -12.90
N SER A 59 13.71 0.37 -12.95
CA SER A 59 14.85 -0.55 -12.91
C SER A 59 15.16 -1.04 -11.48
N ALA A 60 14.93 -0.21 -10.47
CA ALA A 60 15.22 -0.50 -9.08
C ALA A 60 14.22 0.15 -8.13
N VAL A 61 13.91 -0.51 -7.00
CA VAL A 61 13.04 0.00 -5.94
C VAL A 61 13.80 0.89 -4.96
N SER A 62 15.08 0.62 -4.69
CA SER A 62 15.90 1.37 -3.74
C SER A 62 15.88 2.90 -3.95
N PRO A 63 16.14 3.45 -5.15
CA PRO A 63 16.09 4.91 -5.35
C PRO A 63 14.67 5.48 -5.19
N ARG A 64 13.63 4.69 -5.45
CA ARG A 64 12.23 5.12 -5.31
C ARG A 64 11.79 5.10 -3.85
N ILE A 65 12.24 4.12 -3.07
CA ILE A 65 12.07 4.08 -1.62
C ILE A 65 12.72 5.32 -0.98
N GLN A 66 13.93 5.67 -1.40
CA GLN A 66 14.61 6.86 -0.88
C GLN A 66 13.82 8.14 -1.22
N ALA A 67 13.36 8.28 -2.47
CA ALA A 67 12.54 9.43 -2.86
C ALA A 67 11.24 9.57 -2.03
N LEU A 68 10.61 8.46 -1.66
CA LEU A 68 9.44 8.48 -0.77
C LEU A 68 9.81 8.96 0.65
N ARG A 69 10.95 8.52 1.19
CA ARG A 69 11.45 8.97 2.49
C ARG A 69 11.78 10.46 2.48
N ASP A 70 12.44 10.93 1.42
CA ASP A 70 12.79 12.34 1.24
C ASP A 70 11.53 13.23 1.12
N ALA A 71 10.43 12.67 0.59
CA ALA A 71 9.12 13.31 0.55
C ALA A 71 8.34 13.24 1.89
N GLY A 72 8.92 12.64 2.93
CA GLY A 72 8.35 12.57 4.28
C GLY A 72 7.60 11.28 4.60
N LEU A 73 7.59 10.27 3.71
CA LEU A 73 6.97 8.99 4.03
C LEU A 73 7.87 8.19 4.98
N TRP A 74 7.37 7.93 6.18
CA TRP A 74 8.06 7.06 7.12
C TRP A 74 7.96 5.59 6.69
N LEU A 75 9.12 4.93 6.54
CA LEU A 75 9.25 3.50 6.25
C LEU A 75 10.31 2.93 7.19
N SER A 76 9.96 1.94 8.01
CA SER A 76 10.94 1.27 8.86
C SER A 76 12.02 0.57 8.01
N GLU A 77 13.22 0.42 8.57
CA GLU A 77 14.30 -0.32 7.89
C GLU A 77 13.90 -1.77 7.59
N GLU A 78 13.16 -2.41 8.49
CA GLU A 78 12.61 -3.75 8.30
C GLU A 78 11.72 -3.82 7.04
N LEU A 79 10.83 -2.83 6.87
CA LEU A 79 9.96 -2.75 5.70
C LEU A 79 10.77 -2.48 4.43
N VAL A 80 11.77 -1.60 4.49
CA VAL A 80 12.64 -1.32 3.34
C VAL A 80 13.40 -2.56 2.90
N ASN A 81 13.97 -3.31 3.85
CA ASN A 81 14.69 -4.54 3.55
C ASN A 81 13.76 -5.61 2.95
N LEU A 82 12.55 -5.75 3.50
CA LEU A 82 11.53 -6.65 2.94
C LEU A 82 11.18 -6.28 1.50
N LEU A 83 11.00 -4.98 1.20
CA LEU A 83 10.69 -4.51 -0.16
C LEU A 83 11.84 -4.77 -1.12
N LYS A 84 13.09 -4.53 -0.73
CA LYS A 84 14.27 -4.83 -1.55
C LYS A 84 14.37 -6.33 -1.86
N GLN A 85 14.22 -7.18 -0.84
CA GLN A 85 14.22 -8.63 -1.00
C GLN A 85 13.11 -9.10 -1.96
N GLN A 86 11.89 -8.57 -1.84
CA GLN A 86 10.77 -8.89 -2.74
C GLN A 86 10.98 -8.38 -4.18
N ALA A 87 11.82 -7.36 -4.35
CA ALA A 87 12.23 -6.80 -5.63
C ALA A 87 13.46 -7.50 -6.23
N GLY A 88 14.12 -8.41 -5.51
CA GLY A 88 15.39 -9.02 -5.93
C GLY A 88 16.56 -8.03 -5.92
N GLU A 89 16.55 -7.08 -4.99
CA GLU A 89 17.66 -6.16 -4.63
C GLU A 89 18.20 -6.52 -3.25
#